data_AF-A0A1E5FX96-F1
#
_entry.id   AF-A0A1E5FX96-F1
#
_cell.length_a   1.000
_cell.length_b   1.000
_cell.length_c   1.000
_cell.angle_alpha   90.00
_cell.angle_beta   90.00
_cell.angle_gamma   90.00
#
_symmetry.space_group_name_H-M   'P 1'
#
loop_
_entity.id
_entity.type
_entity.pdbx_description
1 polymer ?
#
loop_
_entity_poly.entity_id
_entity_poly.type
_entity_poly.pdbx_seq_one_letter_code
_entity_poly.pdbx_strand_id
1 'polypeptide(L)'
;MNKGMHINDALLQGKRLEMSVLSFLHQEIYSNFDNLMALIKIKQPNLSRLLKRMVNKRLLEKHSLTLDTCKISLWGITDKGIHLVGDSDHAPMHCFTPSRISLVTLNHTLMNQRVFIALKHLNWTGWTNADRHTFKKMYPISHRPDAIVSPPSGGMVAIETELTLKTPIRYRSIMKSHIQAKSKGFWGHVIYVVRDEE
;
A
#
# COMPACT_ATOMS: atom_id res chain seq x y z
N MET A 1 22.99 17.82 30.93
CA MET A 1 22.43 17.40 29.62
C MET A 1 21.81 16.01 29.80
N ASN A 2 20.60 15.63 29.39
CA ASN A 2 19.45 16.34 28.84
C ASN A 2 18.24 15.35 28.85
N LYS A 3 17.70 15.02 30.04
CA LYS A 3 16.59 14.02 30.17
C LYS A 3 15.30 14.51 29.48
N GLY A 4 15.08 15.82 29.40
CA GLY A 4 13.93 16.43 28.72
C GLY A 4 14.03 16.41 27.19
N MET A 5 15.23 16.59 26.61
CA MET A 5 15.43 16.54 25.15
C MET A 5 15.14 15.15 24.57
N HIS A 6 15.57 14.10 25.26
CA HIS A 6 15.32 12.71 24.85
C HIS A 6 13.82 12.32 24.87
N ILE A 7 13.01 12.96 25.73
CA ILE A 7 11.54 12.71 25.79
C ILE A 7 10.84 13.36 24.59
N ASN A 8 11.23 14.59 24.24
CA ASN A 8 10.67 15.28 23.07
C ASN A 8 11.02 14.55 21.77
N ASP A 9 12.24 14.05 21.63
CA ASP A 9 12.65 13.27 20.46
C ASP A 9 11.87 11.95 20.34
N ALA A 10 11.66 11.25 21.46
CA ALA A 10 10.86 10.03 21.49
C ALA A 10 9.38 10.27 21.13
N LEU A 11 8.80 11.39 21.60
CA LEU A 11 7.44 11.80 21.25
C LEU A 11 7.32 12.16 19.76
N LEU A 12 8.27 12.94 19.24
CA LEU A 12 8.32 13.31 17.83
C LEU A 12 8.47 12.08 16.93
N GLN A 13 9.37 11.15 17.31
CA GLN A 13 9.51 9.87 16.63
C GLN A 13 8.22 9.06 16.67
N GLY A 14 7.54 9.02 17.81
CA GLY A 14 6.24 8.37 17.95
C GLY A 14 5.20 8.93 16.99
N LYS A 15 5.11 10.27 16.87
CA LYS A 15 4.22 10.93 15.90
C LYS A 15 4.60 10.64 14.46
N ARG A 16 5.91 10.64 14.13
CA ARG A 16 6.42 10.31 12.79
C ARG A 16 6.03 8.90 12.35
N LEU A 17 6.12 7.93 13.27
CA LEU A 17 5.70 6.55 13.01
C LEU A 17 4.18 6.44 12.81
N GLU A 18 3.38 7.14 13.63
CA GLU A 18 1.92 7.18 13.45
C GLU A 18 1.54 7.75 12.08
N MET A 19 2.14 8.88 11.69
CA MET A 19 1.89 9.48 10.38
C MET A 19 2.37 8.59 9.23
N SER A 20 3.49 7.89 9.39
CA SER A 20 3.96 6.94 8.37
C SER A 20 2.95 5.82 8.11
N VAL A 21 2.32 5.28 9.17
CA VAL A 21 1.26 4.27 9.05
C VAL A 21 -0.01 4.89 8.45
N LEU A 22 -0.42 6.07 8.89
CA LEU A 22 -1.62 6.73 8.36
C LEU A 22 -1.48 7.10 6.90
N SER A 23 -0.38 7.72 6.48
CA SER A 23 -0.16 8.07 5.07
C SER A 23 -0.13 6.83 4.17
N PHE A 24 0.41 5.72 4.65
CA PHE A 24 0.37 4.45 3.93
C PHE A 24 -1.06 3.90 3.81
N LEU A 25 -1.81 3.84 4.92
CA LEU A 25 -3.20 3.35 4.91
C LEU A 25 -4.19 4.34 4.27
N HIS A 26 -3.84 5.61 4.15
CA HIS A 26 -4.58 6.57 3.36
C HIS A 26 -4.54 6.22 1.88
N GLN A 27 -3.43 5.62 1.43
CA GLN A 27 -3.31 5.10 0.08
C GLN A 27 -3.97 3.74 -0.11
N GLU A 28 -3.79 2.84 0.86
CA GLU A 28 -4.07 1.40 0.73
C GLU A 28 -5.27 0.91 1.57
N ILE A 29 -5.95 1.79 2.30
CA ILE A 29 -7.11 1.59 3.20
C ILE A 29 -6.82 0.69 4.41
N TYR A 30 -6.19 -0.46 4.22
CA TYR A 30 -5.88 -1.43 5.26
C TYR A 30 -4.61 -2.20 4.95
N SER A 31 -4.04 -2.87 5.96
CA SER A 31 -2.92 -3.77 5.78
C SER A 31 -2.80 -4.78 6.92
N ASN A 32 -1.91 -5.75 6.78
CA ASN A 32 -1.62 -6.73 7.81
C ASN A 32 -0.43 -6.31 8.69
N PHE A 33 -0.17 -7.07 9.74
CA PHE A 33 0.92 -6.77 10.67
C PHE A 33 2.30 -6.78 10.00
N ASP A 34 2.56 -7.77 9.13
CA ASP A 34 3.86 -7.96 8.50
C ASP A 34 4.24 -6.81 7.57
N ASN A 35 3.29 -6.34 6.76
CA ASN A 35 3.49 -5.19 5.89
C ASN A 35 3.73 -3.92 6.71
N LEU A 36 2.97 -3.70 7.79
CA LEU A 36 3.18 -2.54 8.67
C LEU A 36 4.54 -2.62 9.39
N MET A 37 5.02 -3.82 9.72
CA MET A 37 6.35 -4.03 10.28
C MET A 37 7.45 -3.72 9.26
N ALA A 38 7.30 -4.22 8.04
CA ALA A 38 8.22 -3.94 6.93
C ALA A 38 8.25 -2.45 6.57
N LEU A 39 7.11 -1.74 6.67
CA LEU A 39 7.00 -0.32 6.39
C LEU A 39 7.88 0.54 7.31
N ILE A 40 7.83 0.30 8.62
CA ILE A 40 8.46 1.18 9.61
C ILE A 40 9.77 0.64 10.20
N LYS A 41 10.14 -0.62 9.91
CA LYS A 41 11.39 -1.27 10.32
C LYS A 41 11.71 -1.17 11.83
N ILE A 42 10.70 -1.39 12.68
CA ILE A 42 10.86 -1.45 14.15
C ILE A 42 10.59 -2.85 14.69
N LYS A 43 11.08 -3.14 15.90
CA LYS A 43 10.83 -4.41 16.59
C LYS A 43 9.33 -4.66 16.81
N GLN A 44 8.90 -5.90 16.64
CA GLN A 44 7.50 -6.34 16.77
C GLN A 44 6.77 -5.82 18.03
N PRO A 45 7.33 -5.89 19.26
CA PRO A 45 6.64 -5.38 20.45
C PRO A 45 6.33 -3.87 20.39
N ASN A 46 7.21 -3.10 19.74
CA ASN A 46 7.03 -1.66 19.58
C ASN A 46 5.93 -1.36 18.55
N LEU A 47 5.86 -2.13 17.46
CA LEU A 47 4.76 -2.02 16.49
C LEU A 47 3.42 -2.37 17.13
N SER A 48 3.33 -3.49 17.86
CA SER A 48 2.10 -3.88 18.55
C SER A 48 1.59 -2.79 19.50
N ARG A 49 2.50 -2.15 20.25
CA ARG A 49 2.15 -1.01 21.13
C ARG A 49 1.71 0.23 20.35
N LEU A 50 2.39 0.54 19.25
CA LEU A 50 2.03 1.65 18.35
C LEU A 50 0.62 1.46 17.79
N LEU A 51 0.34 0.29 17.19
CA LEU A 51 -0.96 0.00 16.59
C LEU A 51 -2.07 -0.02 17.64
N LYS A 52 -1.85 -0.60 18.83
CA LYS A 52 -2.82 -0.54 19.94
C LYS A 52 -3.12 0.91 20.33
N ARG A 53 -2.12 1.77 20.40
CA ARG A 53 -2.30 3.20 20.69
C ARG A 53 -3.10 3.91 19.60
N MET A 54 -2.80 3.64 18.33
CA MET A 54 -3.53 4.23 17.19
C MET A 54 -5.00 3.77 17.15
N VAL A 55 -5.27 2.51 17.47
CA VAL A 55 -6.63 1.98 17.64
C VAL A 55 -7.36 2.68 18.80
N ASN A 56 -6.71 2.82 19.96
CA ASN A 56 -7.31 3.54 21.11
C ASN A 56 -7.62 5.01 20.78
N LYS A 57 -6.80 5.65 19.93
CA LYS A 57 -7.04 7.02 19.43
C LYS A 57 -8.16 7.09 18.37
N ARG A 58 -8.73 5.96 17.96
CA ARG A 58 -9.70 5.79 16.86
C ARG A 58 -9.16 6.23 15.51
N LEU A 59 -7.84 6.16 15.31
CA LEU A 59 -7.20 6.46 14.01
C LEU A 59 -7.21 5.24 13.09
N LEU A 60 -7.17 4.05 13.70
CA LEU A 60 -7.24 2.76 13.04
C LEU A 60 -8.34 1.90 13.68
N GLU A 61 -8.82 0.93 12.93
CA GLU A 61 -9.60 -0.19 13.43
C GLU A 61 -8.83 -1.50 13.20
N LYS A 62 -8.88 -2.42 14.17
CA LYS A 62 -8.33 -3.77 14.01
C LYS A 62 -9.46 -4.74 13.73
N HIS A 63 -9.36 -5.50 12.64
CA HIS A 63 -10.26 -6.60 12.33
C HIS A 63 -9.48 -7.91 12.24
N SER A 64 -10.05 -9.02 12.71
CA SER A 64 -9.44 -10.34 12.60
C SER A 64 -10.30 -11.24 11.73
N LEU A 65 -9.73 -11.70 10.62
CA LEU A 65 -10.31 -12.71 9.74
C LEU A 65 -9.83 -14.07 10.21
N THR A 66 -10.78 -14.96 10.51
CA THR A 66 -10.49 -16.36 10.81
C THR A 66 -10.84 -17.17 9.57
N LEU A 67 -9.82 -17.80 8.97
CA LEU A 67 -9.93 -18.78 7.91
C LEU A 67 -9.68 -20.17 8.51
N ASP A 68 -10.11 -21.22 7.82
CA ASP A 68 -9.94 -22.60 8.30
C ASP A 68 -8.47 -22.96 8.58
N THR A 69 -7.55 -22.36 7.83
CA THR A 69 -6.11 -22.64 7.90
C THR A 69 -5.31 -21.59 8.66
N CYS A 70 -5.84 -20.38 8.87
CA CYS A 70 -5.09 -19.31 9.50
C CYS A 70 -5.98 -18.17 10.02
N LYS A 71 -5.41 -17.35 10.91
CA LYS A 71 -6.03 -16.11 11.37
C LYS A 71 -5.21 -14.92 10.92
N ILE A 72 -5.82 -14.01 10.18
CA ILE A 72 -5.18 -12.80 9.68
C ILE A 72 -5.74 -11.60 10.43
N SER A 73 -4.86 -10.79 11.03
CA SER A 73 -5.24 -9.49 11.58
C SER A 73 -4.97 -8.38 10.57
N LEU A 74 -5.97 -7.54 10.34
CA LEU A 74 -5.90 -6.35 9.51
C LEU A 74 -6.08 -5.11 10.36
N TRP A 75 -5.36 -4.05 10.00
CA TRP A 75 -5.52 -2.71 10.52
C TRP A 75 -5.91 -1.80 9.39
N GLY A 76 -7.05 -1.15 9.51
CA GLY A 76 -7.57 -0.24 8.51
C GLY A 76 -7.78 1.17 9.05
N ILE A 77 -7.69 2.15 8.14
CA ILE A 77 -7.83 3.56 8.46
C ILE A 77 -9.30 3.91 8.72
N THR A 78 -9.56 4.67 9.79
CA THR A 78 -10.91 5.21 10.09
C THR A 78 -11.10 6.57 9.42
N ASP A 79 -12.32 7.11 9.41
CA ASP A 79 -12.57 8.47 8.93
C ASP A 79 -11.73 9.52 9.68
N LYS A 80 -11.56 9.34 11.00
CA LYS A 80 -10.68 10.19 11.81
C LYS A 80 -9.22 10.07 11.38
N GLY A 81 -8.77 8.86 11.04
CA GLY A 81 -7.43 8.62 10.51
C GLY A 81 -7.23 9.30 9.16
N ILE A 82 -8.21 9.22 8.26
CA ILE A 82 -8.20 9.89 6.96
C ILE A 82 -8.08 11.40 7.14
N HIS A 83 -8.96 11.98 7.94
CA HIS A 83 -8.97 13.42 8.20
C HIS A 83 -7.64 13.93 8.77
N LEU A 84 -6.99 13.15 9.65
CA LEU A 84 -5.72 13.53 10.25
C LEU A 84 -4.56 13.60 9.24
N VAL A 85 -4.62 12.84 8.14
CA VAL A 85 -3.61 12.93 7.07
C VAL A 85 -3.70 14.26 6.33
N GLY A 86 -4.91 14.79 6.15
CA GLY A 86 -5.13 16.12 5.57
C GLY A 86 -4.88 16.23 4.07
N ASP A 87 -4.77 15.12 3.35
CA ASP A 87 -4.61 15.08 1.88
C ASP A 87 -5.97 14.75 1.22
N SER A 88 -6.81 15.78 1.06
CA SER A 88 -8.15 15.61 0.49
C SER A 88 -8.15 15.11 -0.95
N ASP A 89 -7.15 15.51 -1.74
CA ASP A 89 -7.08 15.23 -3.17
C ASP A 89 -6.80 13.74 -3.45
N HIS A 90 -6.08 13.09 -2.54
CA HIS A 90 -5.74 11.67 -2.63
C HIS A 90 -6.43 10.82 -1.56
N ALA A 91 -7.45 11.36 -0.89
CA ALA A 91 -8.23 10.65 0.11
C ALA A 91 -8.91 9.41 -0.48
N PRO A 92 -8.93 8.28 0.25
CA PRO A 92 -9.75 7.15 -0.16
C PRO A 92 -11.23 7.55 -0.06
N MET A 93 -12.06 7.06 -1.00
CA MET A 93 -13.50 7.39 -1.02
C MET A 93 -14.25 6.88 0.22
N HIS A 94 -13.69 5.88 0.90
CA HIS A 94 -14.28 5.26 2.08
C HIS A 94 -13.18 4.90 3.07
N CYS A 95 -13.52 4.94 4.36
CA CYS A 95 -12.71 4.32 5.40
C CYS A 95 -12.76 2.79 5.32
N PHE A 96 -11.93 2.14 6.14
CA PHE A 96 -11.91 0.71 6.25
C PHE A 96 -13.27 0.18 6.71
N THR A 97 -13.85 -0.73 5.93
CA THR A 97 -15.09 -1.43 6.26
C THR A 97 -14.85 -2.93 6.12
N PRO A 98 -14.79 -3.71 7.22
CA PRO A 98 -14.46 -5.13 7.17
C PRO A 98 -15.31 -5.96 6.21
N SER A 99 -16.61 -5.68 6.13
CA SER A 99 -17.55 -6.38 5.22
C SER A 99 -17.27 -6.15 3.73
N ARG A 100 -16.44 -5.17 3.36
CA ARG A 100 -16.04 -4.90 1.98
C ARG A 100 -14.75 -5.62 1.56
N ILE A 101 -14.10 -6.34 2.48
CA ILE A 101 -12.90 -7.10 2.16
C ILE A 101 -13.28 -8.38 1.41
N SER A 102 -12.80 -8.50 0.19
CA SER A 102 -12.87 -9.76 -0.56
C SER A 102 -11.67 -10.64 -0.21
N LEU A 103 -11.92 -11.86 0.26
CA LEU A 103 -10.87 -12.84 0.52
C LEU A 103 -10.09 -13.22 -0.75
N VAL A 104 -10.75 -13.15 -1.91
CA VAL A 104 -10.14 -13.45 -3.21
C VAL A 104 -9.08 -12.40 -3.57
N THR A 105 -9.34 -11.12 -3.30
CA THR A 105 -8.41 -10.03 -3.64
C THR A 105 -7.46 -9.67 -2.48
N LEU A 106 -7.70 -10.19 -1.27
CA LEU A 106 -6.91 -9.90 -0.08
C LEU A 106 -5.42 -10.20 -0.29
N ASN A 107 -5.10 -11.41 -0.75
CA ASN A 107 -3.70 -11.80 -0.95
C ASN A 107 -2.99 -10.93 -1.99
N HIS A 108 -3.69 -10.57 -3.06
CA HIS A 108 -3.13 -9.73 -4.13
C HIS A 108 -2.93 -8.29 -3.65
N THR A 109 -3.90 -7.76 -2.89
CA THR A 109 -3.79 -6.45 -2.22
C THR A 109 -2.59 -6.41 -1.28
N LEU A 110 -2.42 -7.41 -0.41
CA LEU A 110 -1.30 -7.48 0.53
C LEU A 110 0.04 -7.65 -0.20
N MET A 111 0.08 -8.34 -1.34
CA MET A 111 1.28 -8.46 -2.16
C MET A 111 1.63 -7.13 -2.84
N ASN A 112 0.66 -6.41 -3.42
CA ASN A 112 0.87 -5.07 -3.98
C ASN A 112 1.45 -4.11 -2.94
N GLN A 113 0.94 -4.16 -1.72
CA GLN A 113 1.46 -3.38 -0.61
C GLN A 113 2.91 -3.74 -0.24
N ARG A 114 3.29 -5.03 -0.30
CA ARG A 114 4.68 -5.45 -0.10
C ARG A 114 5.59 -4.87 -1.17
N VAL A 115 5.16 -4.88 -2.43
CA VAL A 115 5.90 -4.27 -3.53
C VAL A 115 6.06 -2.77 -3.30
N PHE A 116 4.98 -2.06 -2.95
CA PHE A 116 5.05 -0.65 -2.59
C PHE A 116 6.07 -0.39 -1.49
N ILE A 117 6.02 -1.14 -0.38
CA ILE A 117 6.94 -0.98 0.75
C ILE A 117 8.40 -1.22 0.31
N ALA A 118 8.65 -2.26 -0.49
CA ALA A 118 9.98 -2.55 -1.00
C ALA A 118 10.52 -1.40 -1.87
N LEU A 119 9.72 -0.91 -2.82
CA LEU A 119 10.08 0.21 -3.69
C LEU A 119 10.29 1.52 -2.91
N LYS A 120 9.46 1.77 -1.89
CA LYS A 120 9.63 2.92 -0.99
C LYS A 120 11.00 2.88 -0.29
N HIS A 121 11.46 1.71 0.14
CA HIS A 121 12.79 1.55 0.74
C HIS A 121 13.94 1.73 -0.26
N LEU A 122 13.66 1.62 -1.56
CA LEU A 122 14.59 1.95 -2.65
C LEU A 122 14.51 3.43 -3.08
N ASN A 123 13.79 4.27 -2.33
CA ASN A 123 13.52 5.69 -2.61
C ASN A 123 12.71 5.94 -3.89
N TRP A 124 11.90 4.96 -4.31
CA TRP A 124 10.93 5.18 -5.38
C TRP A 124 9.75 5.97 -4.81
N THR A 125 9.20 6.88 -5.61
CA THR A 125 8.18 7.84 -5.18
C THR A 125 6.98 7.84 -6.13
N GLY A 126 5.93 8.58 -5.80
CA GLY A 126 4.75 8.72 -6.66
C GLY A 126 3.96 7.42 -6.87
N TRP A 127 4.02 6.49 -5.92
CA TRP A 127 3.20 5.28 -5.95
C TRP A 127 1.72 5.65 -6.11
N THR A 128 1.10 5.17 -7.17
CA THR A 128 -0.32 5.37 -7.43
C THR A 128 -0.95 4.01 -7.69
N ASN A 129 -1.74 3.55 -6.72
CA ASN A 129 -2.56 2.35 -6.88
C ASN A 129 -3.60 2.59 -7.98
N ALA A 130 -3.62 1.69 -8.96
CA ALA A 130 -4.44 1.88 -10.14
C ALA A 130 -5.93 1.53 -9.91
N ASP A 131 -6.28 0.84 -8.81
CA ASP A 131 -7.66 0.66 -8.32
C ASP A 131 -8.36 1.94 -7.91
N ARG A 132 -7.63 3.04 -7.82
CA ARG A 132 -8.24 4.36 -7.62
C ARG A 132 -9.09 4.75 -8.81
N HIS A 133 -10.31 5.21 -8.53
CA HIS A 133 -11.26 5.67 -9.55
C HIS A 133 -10.66 6.73 -10.50
N THR A 134 -9.78 7.58 -10.01
CA THR A 134 -9.12 8.64 -10.80
C THR A 134 -8.16 8.07 -11.86
N PHE A 135 -7.61 6.87 -11.66
CA PHE A 135 -6.59 6.31 -12.54
C PHE A 135 -7.11 6.12 -13.97
N LYS A 136 -8.30 5.54 -14.14
CA LYS A 136 -8.88 5.28 -15.48
C LYS A 136 -9.11 6.56 -16.28
N LYS A 137 -9.40 7.68 -15.60
CA LYS A 137 -9.57 8.98 -16.25
C LYS A 137 -8.24 9.55 -16.74
N MET A 138 -7.17 9.37 -15.96
CA MET A 138 -5.83 9.85 -16.31
C MET A 138 -5.14 8.99 -17.38
N TYR A 139 -5.40 7.67 -17.36
CA TYR A 139 -4.73 6.70 -18.22
C TYR A 139 -5.77 5.86 -19.00
N PRO A 140 -6.27 6.35 -20.15
CA PRO A 140 -7.26 5.64 -20.98
C PRO A 140 -6.59 4.50 -21.77
N ILE A 141 -6.48 3.34 -21.13
CA ILE A 141 -5.90 2.10 -21.67
C ILE A 141 -6.82 0.91 -21.39
N SER A 142 -6.71 -0.16 -22.19
CA SER A 142 -7.59 -1.32 -22.10
C SER A 142 -7.27 -2.22 -20.89
N HIS A 143 -5.99 -2.42 -20.59
CA HIS A 143 -5.53 -3.11 -19.39
C HIS A 143 -4.74 -2.14 -18.53
N ARG A 144 -5.12 -2.12 -17.26
CA ARG A 144 -4.56 -1.25 -16.23
C ARG A 144 -3.54 -2.03 -15.39
N PRO A 145 -2.36 -1.47 -15.11
CA PRO A 145 -1.44 -2.09 -14.16
C PRO A 145 -2.03 -2.14 -12.76
N ASP A 146 -1.31 -2.77 -11.83
CA ASP A 146 -1.63 -2.72 -10.41
C ASP A 146 -1.25 -1.36 -9.80
N ALA A 147 -0.11 -0.81 -10.22
CA ALA A 147 0.31 0.52 -9.85
C ALA A 147 1.23 1.16 -10.89
N ILE A 148 1.43 2.46 -10.73
CA ILE A 148 2.54 3.20 -11.35
C ILE A 148 3.40 3.84 -10.27
N VAL A 149 4.67 4.05 -10.59
CA VAL A 149 5.67 4.56 -9.64
C VAL A 149 6.82 5.24 -10.39
N SER A 150 7.50 6.17 -9.74
CA SER A 150 8.67 6.88 -10.27
C SER A 150 9.95 6.44 -9.57
N PRO A 151 10.91 5.80 -10.28
CA PRO A 151 12.22 5.46 -9.72
C PRO A 151 13.11 6.70 -9.57
N PRO A 152 14.18 6.64 -8.74
CA PRO A 152 15.17 7.71 -8.63
C PRO A 152 15.87 8.08 -9.94
N SER A 153 15.98 7.12 -10.87
CA SER A 153 16.54 7.35 -12.21
C SER A 153 15.64 8.20 -13.12
N GLY A 154 14.41 8.50 -12.69
CA GLY A 154 13.42 9.22 -13.47
C GLY A 154 12.57 8.33 -14.38
N GLY A 155 11.55 8.95 -14.99
CA GLY A 155 10.54 8.26 -15.77
C GLY A 155 9.43 7.64 -14.90
N MET A 156 8.45 7.03 -15.56
CA MET A 156 7.37 6.30 -14.89
C MET A 156 7.45 4.82 -15.25
N VAL A 157 7.20 3.97 -14.27
CA VAL A 157 7.21 2.51 -14.37
C VAL A 157 5.85 1.98 -13.95
N ALA A 158 5.29 1.07 -14.74
CA ALA A 158 4.12 0.29 -14.36
C ALA A 158 4.53 -0.97 -13.60
N ILE A 159 3.74 -1.34 -12.60
CA ILE A 159 3.93 -2.52 -11.76
C ILE A 159 2.80 -3.50 -12.02
N GLU A 160 3.16 -4.75 -12.27
CA GLU A 160 2.25 -5.90 -12.37
C GLU A 160 2.66 -6.92 -11.29
N THR A 161 1.77 -7.24 -10.38
CA THR A 161 2.00 -8.19 -9.30
C THR A 161 1.23 -9.48 -9.60
N GLU A 162 1.96 -10.58 -9.73
CA GLU A 162 1.42 -11.88 -10.07
C GLU A 162 1.47 -12.81 -8.87
N LEU A 163 0.31 -13.27 -8.40
CA LEU A 163 0.24 -14.35 -7.41
C LEU A 163 0.38 -15.73 -8.04
N THR A 164 -0.03 -15.86 -9.30
CA THR A 164 0.03 -17.07 -10.11
C THR A 164 0.29 -16.68 -11.55
N LEU A 165 0.90 -17.56 -12.33
CA LEU A 165 1.16 -17.31 -13.74
C LEU A 165 -0.15 -17.24 -14.54
N LYS A 166 -0.25 -16.23 -15.40
CA LYS A 166 -1.39 -16.05 -16.32
C LYS A 166 -1.22 -16.93 -17.56
N THR A 167 -2.32 -17.17 -18.29
CA THR A 167 -2.24 -17.88 -19.57
C THR A 167 -1.49 -17.06 -20.63
N PRO A 168 -0.85 -17.69 -21.63
CA PRO A 168 -0.16 -16.98 -22.71
C PRO A 168 -1.05 -15.97 -23.46
N ILE A 169 -2.34 -16.30 -23.65
CA ILE A 169 -3.31 -15.40 -24.29
C ILE A 169 -3.53 -14.14 -23.44
N ARG A 170 -3.65 -14.30 -22.11
CA ARG A 170 -3.81 -13.17 -21.20
C ARG A 170 -2.56 -12.29 -21.19
N TYR A 171 -1.36 -12.87 -21.15
CA TYR A 171 -0.11 -12.11 -21.23
C TYR A 171 -0.01 -11.31 -22.54
N ARG A 172 -0.33 -11.92 -23.69
CA ARG A 172 -0.35 -11.19 -24.98
C ARG A 172 -1.26 -9.96 -24.95
N SER A 173 -2.44 -10.09 -24.38
CA SER A 173 -3.39 -8.98 -24.23
C SER A 173 -2.85 -7.85 -23.32
N ILE A 174 -2.28 -8.21 -22.17
CA ILE A 174 -1.67 -7.27 -21.22
C ILE A 174 -0.50 -6.53 -21.86
N MET A 175 0.44 -7.27 -22.46
CA MET A 175 1.62 -6.71 -23.11
C MET A 175 1.25 -5.75 -24.23
N LYS A 176 0.25 -6.10 -25.06
CA LYS A 176 -0.28 -5.20 -26.09
C LYS A 176 -0.75 -3.87 -25.49
N SER A 177 -1.48 -3.89 -24.37
CA SER A 177 -1.92 -2.68 -23.68
C SER A 177 -0.75 -1.84 -23.17
N HIS A 178 0.28 -2.44 -22.56
CA HIS A 178 1.45 -1.69 -22.10
C HIS A 178 2.29 -1.11 -23.24
N ILE A 179 2.38 -1.79 -24.38
CA ILE A 179 3.05 -1.25 -25.58
C ILE A 179 2.32 0.03 -26.03
N GLN A 180 0.99 0.02 -26.04
CA GLN A 180 0.19 1.22 -26.34
C GLN A 180 0.33 2.31 -25.29
N ALA A 181 0.39 1.95 -24.00
CA ALA A 181 0.61 2.91 -22.92
C ALA A 181 2.00 3.58 -23.05
N LYS A 182 3.01 2.80 -23.42
CA LYS A 182 4.36 3.29 -23.70
C LYS A 182 4.39 4.24 -24.91
N SER A 183 3.71 3.91 -26.01
CA SER A 183 3.63 4.80 -27.17
C SER A 183 2.92 6.12 -26.87
N LYS A 184 2.01 6.14 -25.88
CA LYS A 184 1.35 7.35 -25.37
C LYS A 184 2.18 8.12 -24.34
N GLY A 185 3.37 7.63 -23.96
CA GLY A 185 4.24 8.26 -22.96
C GLY A 185 3.77 8.10 -21.52
N PHE A 186 2.83 7.19 -21.23
CA PHE A 186 2.34 6.99 -19.86
C PHE A 186 3.39 6.35 -18.95
N TRP A 187 4.18 5.41 -19.45
CA TRP A 187 5.34 4.83 -18.75
C TRP A 187 6.34 4.23 -19.74
N GLY A 188 7.62 4.21 -19.36
CA GLY A 188 8.70 3.69 -20.21
C GLY A 188 8.94 2.18 -20.05
N HIS A 189 8.62 1.64 -18.87
CA HIS A 189 8.92 0.26 -18.47
C HIS A 189 7.75 -0.35 -17.68
N VAL A 190 7.70 -1.69 -17.70
CA VAL A 190 6.79 -2.49 -16.88
C VAL A 190 7.64 -3.47 -16.09
N ILE A 191 7.42 -3.56 -14.79
CA ILE A 191 8.05 -4.56 -13.92
C ILE A 191 6.99 -5.56 -13.48
N TYR A 192 7.24 -6.83 -13.76
CA TYR A 192 6.47 -7.94 -13.21
C TYR A 192 7.12 -8.40 -11.91
N VAL A 193 6.38 -8.35 -10.81
CA VAL A 193 6.76 -8.94 -9.53
C VAL A 193 5.93 -10.20 -9.35
N VAL A 194 6.59 -11.34 -9.48
CA VAL A 194 5.95 -12.65 -9.32
C VAL A 194 6.21 -13.14 -7.90
N ARG A 195 5.17 -13.66 -7.26
CA ARG A 195 5.31 -14.33 -5.97
C ARG A 195 6.21 -15.54 -6.14
N ASP A 196 7.23 -15.64 -5.29
CA ASP A 196 8.00 -16.87 -5.16
C ASP A 196 7.11 -17.97 -4.58
N GLU A 197 7.07 -19.13 -5.25
CA GLU A 197 6.26 -20.28 -4.85
C GLU A 197 7.02 -21.21 -3.89
N GLU A 198 8.30 -20.93 -3.61
CA GLU A 198 9.15 -21.66 -2.65
C GLU A 198 8.91 -21.27 -1.17
#